data_AF-A0A4Q3KSR7-F1
#
_entry.id   AF-A0A4Q3KSR7-F1
#
_cell.length_a   1.000
_cell.length_b   1.000
_cell.length_c   1.000
_cell.angle_alpha   90.00
_cell.angle_beta   90.00
_cell.angle_gamma   90.00
#
_symmetry.space_group_name_H-M   'P 1'
#
loop_
_entity.id
_entity.type
_entity.pdbx_description
1 polymer ?
#
loop_
_entity_poly.entity_id
_entity_poly.type
_entity_poly.pdbx_seq_one_letter_code
_entity_poly.pdbx_strand_id
1 'polypeptide(L)'
;LFLSKGEVCLAAYGPQPSIVARAAAQGTAQVVHNAAGVEGADVVYTDVWTSMGQEAEQEARRRAFAGLQIGTARMRRAKPHAIFLPCLPAYRGEEVAAEVIDGHQSRVLLQAENRLHVQKALLAFLSLGRFV
;
A
#
# COMPACT_ATOMS: atom_id res chain seq x y z
N LEU A 1 0.75 -0.54 -5.43
CA LEU A 1 1.85 -0.36 -4.44
C LEU A 1 1.92 1.11 -4.13
N PHE A 2 1.48 1.53 -2.95
CA PHE A 2 1.58 2.91 -2.49
C PHE A 2 2.92 3.13 -1.79
N LEU A 3 3.59 4.24 -2.05
CA LEU A 3 4.89 4.56 -1.48
C LEU A 3 4.86 5.99 -0.98
N SER A 4 5.69 6.32 0.01
CA SER A 4 5.74 7.69 0.57
C SER A 4 6.09 8.76 -0.48
N LYS A 5 6.59 8.36 -1.65
CA LYS A 5 6.98 9.24 -2.77
C LYS A 5 6.10 9.13 -4.01
N GLY A 6 5.08 8.28 -4.00
CA GLY A 6 4.21 8.06 -5.16
C GLY A 6 3.58 6.67 -5.18
N GLU A 7 2.74 6.42 -6.18
CA GLU A 7 2.11 5.13 -6.38
C GLU A 7 2.76 4.39 -7.55
N VAL A 8 3.11 3.12 -7.34
CA VAL A 8 3.51 2.21 -8.41
C VAL A 8 2.33 1.34 -8.79
N CYS A 9 1.88 1.48 -10.04
CA CYS A 9 0.83 0.67 -10.63
C CYS A 9 1.17 0.33 -12.09
N LEU A 10 0.66 -0.79 -12.59
CA LEU A 10 0.67 -1.04 -14.03
C LEU A 10 -0.26 -0.04 -14.71
N ALA A 11 0.08 0.44 -15.91
CA ALA A 11 -0.68 1.49 -16.61
C ALA A 11 -2.19 1.17 -16.74
N ALA A 12 -2.54 -0.10 -16.93
CA ALA A 12 -3.94 -0.57 -17.02
C ALA A 12 -4.69 -0.63 -15.68
N TYR A 13 -3.99 -0.52 -14.56
CA TYR A 13 -4.52 -0.69 -13.19
C TYR A 13 -4.27 0.53 -12.31
N GLY A 14 -4.13 1.70 -12.93
CA GLY A 14 -3.84 2.93 -12.19
C GLY A 14 -5.02 3.51 -11.44
N PRO A 15 -4.75 4.41 -10.48
CA PRO A 15 -5.80 5.14 -9.78
C PRO A 15 -6.59 6.02 -10.75
N GLN A 16 -7.85 6.33 -10.41
CA GLN A 16 -8.68 7.21 -11.22
C GLN A 16 -8.02 8.60 -11.37
N PRO A 17 -7.98 9.18 -12.58
CA PRO A 17 -7.29 10.46 -12.82
C PRO A 17 -7.79 11.61 -11.93
N SER A 18 -9.08 11.63 -11.60
CA SER A 18 -9.67 12.62 -10.69
C SER A 18 -9.10 12.56 -9.28
N ILE A 19 -8.79 11.36 -8.79
CA ILE A 19 -8.18 11.14 -7.47
C ILE A 19 -6.73 11.60 -7.48
N VAL A 20 -5.98 11.29 -8.54
CA VAL A 20 -4.59 11.76 -8.71
C VAL A 20 -4.53 13.28 -8.76
N ALA A 21 -5.40 13.90 -9.55
CA ALA A 21 -5.48 15.36 -9.67
C ALA A 21 -5.79 16.02 -8.31
N ARG A 22 -6.74 15.45 -7.54
CA ARG A 22 -7.08 15.95 -6.20
C ARG A 22 -5.90 15.82 -5.22
N ALA A 23 -5.16 14.71 -5.26
CA ALA A 23 -3.98 14.50 -4.42
C ALA A 23 -2.86 15.48 -4.78
N ALA A 24 -2.59 15.69 -6.08
CA ALA A 24 -1.59 16.63 -6.55
C ALA A 24 -1.92 18.10 -6.20
N ALA A 25 -3.21 18.44 -6.07
CA ALA A 25 -3.62 19.76 -5.61
C ALA A 25 -3.35 20.02 -4.12
N GLN A 26 -3.14 18.97 -3.31
CA GLN A 26 -2.88 19.06 -1.87
C GLN A 26 -1.41 18.82 -1.49
N GLY A 27 -0.56 18.49 -2.46
CA GLY A 27 0.85 18.20 -2.22
C GLY A 27 1.49 17.44 -3.39
N THR A 28 2.54 16.68 -3.11
CA THR A 28 3.22 15.88 -4.13
C THR A 28 2.55 14.52 -4.29
N ALA A 29 1.96 14.28 -5.47
CA ALA A 29 1.45 12.97 -5.87
C ALA A 29 2.00 12.61 -7.25
N GLN A 30 2.58 11.42 -7.37
CA GLN A 30 3.14 10.92 -8.62
C GLN A 30 2.71 9.47 -8.84
N VAL A 31 2.35 9.14 -10.07
CA VAL A 31 2.07 7.76 -10.49
C VAL A 31 3.23 7.30 -11.36
N VAL A 32 3.82 6.17 -11.00
CA VAL A 32 4.97 5.57 -11.69
C VAL A 32 4.58 4.17 -12.15
N HIS A 33 4.93 3.82 -13.39
CA HIS A 33 4.53 2.54 -13.98
C HIS A 33 5.60 1.44 -13.96
N ASN A 34 6.64 1.64 -13.15
CA ASN A 34 7.74 0.70 -13.03
C ASN A 34 8.14 0.50 -11.57
N ALA A 35 8.93 -0.55 -11.32
CA ALA A 35 9.36 -0.93 -9.97
C ALA A 35 10.33 0.07 -9.30
N ALA A 36 10.81 1.09 -10.01
CA ALA A 36 11.75 2.08 -9.45
C ALA A 36 11.11 3.01 -8.42
N GLY A 37 9.77 3.07 -8.32
CA GLY A 37 9.10 3.97 -7.37
C GLY A 37 9.48 3.74 -5.90
N VAL A 38 10.03 2.57 -5.54
CA VAL A 38 10.47 2.25 -4.15
C VAL A 38 11.75 2.97 -3.75
N GLU A 39 12.48 3.54 -4.71
CA GLU A 39 13.79 4.14 -4.46
C GLU A 39 13.75 5.30 -3.46
N GLY A 40 14.42 5.08 -2.33
CA GLY A 40 14.49 6.04 -1.23
C GLY A 40 13.13 6.35 -0.59
N ALA A 41 12.15 5.45 -0.68
CA ALA A 41 10.91 5.56 0.07
C ALA A 41 11.15 5.40 1.59
N ASP A 42 10.36 6.11 2.40
CA ASP A 42 10.32 5.97 3.87
C ASP A 42 9.29 4.92 4.30
N VAL A 43 8.26 4.72 3.48
CA VAL A 43 7.20 3.74 3.70
C VAL A 43 6.92 3.03 2.38
N VAL A 44 6.88 1.70 2.44
CA VAL A 44 6.48 0.83 1.33
C VAL A 44 5.16 0.18 1.69
N TYR A 45 4.13 0.43 0.88
CA TYR A 45 2.77 -0.01 1.16
C TYR A 45 2.17 -0.84 0.02
N THR A 46 1.68 -2.03 0.30
CA THR A 46 1.02 -2.86 -0.73
C THR A 46 -0.35 -3.35 -0.28
N ASP A 47 -1.08 -3.89 -1.24
CA ASP A 47 -2.37 -4.56 -1.02
C ASP A 47 -2.43 -5.79 -1.93
N VAL A 48 -3.44 -6.62 -1.72
CA VAL A 48 -3.73 -7.78 -2.57
C VAL A 48 -3.94 -7.35 -4.03
N TRP A 49 -3.43 -8.14 -4.97
CA TRP A 49 -3.56 -7.82 -6.40
C TRP A 49 -5.01 -7.97 -6.90
N THR A 50 -5.76 -8.87 -6.28
CA THR A 50 -7.15 -9.15 -6.59
C THR A 50 -7.99 -8.84 -5.38
N SER A 51 -8.86 -7.84 -5.51
CA SER A 51 -9.80 -7.44 -4.46
C SER A 51 -11.07 -8.32 -4.50
N MET A 52 -11.89 -8.20 -3.47
CA MET A 52 -13.21 -8.83 -3.43
C MET A 52 -14.06 -8.38 -4.62
N GLY A 53 -14.70 -9.33 -5.31
CA GLY A 53 -15.51 -9.09 -6.51
C GLY A 53 -14.72 -9.11 -7.83
N GLN A 54 -13.43 -9.44 -7.80
CA GLN A 54 -12.55 -9.54 -8.98
C GLN A 54 -11.96 -10.95 -9.15
N GLU A 55 -12.58 -11.97 -8.55
CA GLU A 55 -12.06 -13.34 -8.47
C GLU A 55 -11.87 -13.96 -9.85
N ALA A 56 -12.74 -13.63 -10.82
CA ALA A 56 -12.62 -14.08 -12.21
C ALA A 56 -11.32 -13.58 -12.89
N GLU A 57 -10.77 -12.46 -12.44
CA GLU A 57 -9.54 -11.86 -13.00
C GLU A 57 -8.27 -12.32 -12.27
N GLN A 58 -8.38 -13.18 -11.26
CA GLN A 58 -7.28 -13.49 -10.33
C GLN A 58 -6.02 -13.97 -11.06
N GLU A 59 -6.16 -14.86 -12.04
CA GLU A 59 -5.02 -15.42 -12.77
C GLU A 59 -4.40 -14.44 -13.77
N ALA A 60 -5.21 -13.55 -14.36
CA ALA A 60 -4.71 -12.50 -15.24
C ALA A 60 -3.89 -11.48 -14.43
N ARG A 61 -4.40 -11.11 -13.25
CA ARG A 61 -3.74 -10.17 -12.34
C ARG A 61 -2.48 -10.76 -11.73
N ARG A 62 -2.49 -12.01 -11.26
CA ARG A 62 -1.27 -12.69 -10.79
C ARG A 62 -0.13 -12.58 -11.79
N ARG A 63 -0.40 -12.85 -13.06
CA ARG A 63 0.59 -12.74 -14.14
C ARG A 63 1.04 -11.30 -14.38
N ALA A 64 0.09 -10.35 -14.40
CA ALA A 64 0.40 -8.94 -14.61
C ALA A 64 1.25 -8.35 -13.48
N PHE A 65 0.89 -8.64 -12.22
CA PHE A 65 1.48 -8.05 -11.02
C PHE A 65 2.67 -8.84 -10.46
N ALA A 66 3.00 -10.03 -10.98
CA ALA A 66 4.13 -10.84 -10.51
C ALA A 66 5.44 -10.03 -10.39
N GLY A 67 5.71 -9.15 -11.37
CA GLY A 67 6.88 -8.26 -11.37
C GLY A 67 6.85 -7.13 -10.34
N LEU A 68 5.78 -7.00 -9.56
CA LEU A 68 5.58 -5.95 -8.55
C LEU A 68 5.60 -6.46 -7.10
N GLN A 69 5.83 -7.76 -6.87
CA GLN A 69 5.98 -8.32 -5.51
C GLN A 69 7.00 -7.54 -4.66
N ILE A 70 6.65 -7.33 -3.39
CA ILE A 70 7.52 -6.72 -2.40
C ILE A 70 8.36 -7.80 -1.71
N GLY A 71 9.59 -7.98 -2.21
CA GLY A 71 10.61 -8.82 -1.59
C GLY A 71 11.74 -8.01 -0.95
N THR A 72 12.67 -8.70 -0.28
CA THR A 72 13.82 -8.08 0.39
C THR A 72 14.67 -7.22 -0.55
N ALA A 73 14.91 -7.68 -1.79
CA ALA A 73 15.68 -6.92 -2.78
C ALA A 73 15.03 -5.56 -3.10
N ARG A 74 13.69 -5.51 -3.12
CA ARG A 74 12.95 -4.27 -3.37
C ARG A 74 12.96 -3.37 -2.12
N MET A 75 12.79 -3.94 -0.93
CA MET A 75 12.91 -3.20 0.33
C MET A 75 14.30 -2.59 0.53
N ARG A 76 15.38 -3.24 0.07
CA ARG A 76 16.74 -2.67 0.10
C ARG A 76 16.92 -1.42 -0.77
N ARG A 77 16.03 -1.15 -1.72
CA ARG A 77 16.03 0.07 -2.54
C ARG A 77 15.33 1.24 -1.83
N ALA A 78 14.49 0.95 -0.83
CA ALA A 78 13.96 1.95 0.08
C ALA A 78 15.06 2.43 1.05
N LYS A 79 14.75 3.43 1.89
CA LYS A 79 15.72 3.88 2.90
C LYS A 79 15.97 2.77 3.94
N PRO A 80 17.14 2.74 4.62
CA PRO A 80 17.44 1.73 5.64
C PRO A 80 16.43 1.68 6.79
N HIS A 81 15.82 2.81 7.14
CA HIS A 81 14.79 2.91 8.18
C HIS A 81 13.36 2.75 7.65
N ALA A 82 13.18 2.40 6.37
CA ALA A 82 11.86 2.31 5.79
C ALA A 82 11.02 1.23 6.48
N ILE A 83 9.73 1.50 6.66
CA ILE A 83 8.78 0.52 7.17
C ILE A 83 7.92 -0.06 6.06
N PHE A 84 7.46 -1.29 6.27
CA PHE A 84 6.54 -1.98 5.38
C PHE A 84 5.14 -2.07 6.00
N LEU A 85 4.12 -1.76 5.20
CA LEU A 85 2.72 -1.72 5.61
C LEU A 85 1.83 -2.40 4.55
N PRO A 86 1.19 -3.53 4.84
CA PRO A 86 0.14 -4.07 3.99
C PRO A 86 -1.25 -3.85 4.61
N CYS A 87 -2.25 -3.55 3.79
CA CYS A 87 -3.63 -3.86 4.19
C CYS A 87 -3.75 -5.38 4.39
N LEU A 88 -4.50 -5.81 5.41
CA LEU A 88 -4.85 -7.22 5.58
C LEU A 88 -6.24 -7.51 4.99
N PRO A 89 -6.48 -8.72 4.44
CA PRO A 89 -5.56 -9.86 4.40
C PRO A 89 -4.40 -9.68 3.39
N ALA A 90 -3.33 -10.46 3.56
CA ALA A 90 -2.17 -10.48 2.67
C ALA A 90 -1.74 -11.92 2.35
N TYR A 91 -1.37 -12.18 1.09
CA TYR A 91 -0.90 -13.46 0.58
C TYR A 91 0.62 -13.46 0.46
N ARG A 92 1.26 -14.19 1.38
CA ARG A 92 2.70 -14.47 1.31
C ARG A 92 3.02 -15.21 0.01
N GLY A 93 3.98 -14.70 -0.75
CA GLY A 93 4.39 -15.23 -2.05
C GLY A 93 3.65 -14.64 -3.26
N GLU A 94 2.59 -13.86 -3.05
CA GLU A 94 1.96 -13.04 -4.10
C GLU A 94 2.46 -11.60 -4.01
N GLU A 95 1.71 -10.69 -3.37
CA GLU A 95 2.08 -9.26 -3.32
C GLU A 95 3.29 -8.98 -2.43
N VAL A 96 3.59 -9.88 -1.48
CA VAL A 96 4.67 -9.71 -0.50
C VAL A 96 5.36 -11.04 -0.20
N ALA A 97 6.68 -11.02 -0.09
CA ALA A 97 7.46 -12.17 0.37
C ALA A 97 7.33 -12.37 1.90
N ALA A 98 7.38 -13.60 2.38
CA ALA A 98 7.21 -13.92 3.81
C ALA A 98 8.24 -13.17 4.69
N GLU A 99 9.49 -13.08 4.22
CA GLU A 99 10.58 -12.43 4.94
C GLU A 99 10.39 -10.92 5.10
N VAL A 100 9.54 -10.29 4.27
CA VAL A 100 9.22 -8.86 4.38
C VAL A 100 8.09 -8.64 5.37
N ILE A 101 6.96 -9.35 5.22
CA ILE A 101 5.79 -9.16 6.09
C ILE A 101 6.03 -9.65 7.53
N ASP A 102 6.85 -10.68 7.71
CA ASP A 102 7.24 -11.22 9.03
C ASP A 102 8.58 -10.64 9.52
N GLY A 103 9.21 -9.78 8.72
CA GLY A 103 10.51 -9.19 9.02
C GLY A 103 10.45 -7.95 9.91
N HIS A 104 11.63 -7.51 10.37
CA HIS A 104 11.79 -6.39 11.30
C HIS A 104 11.29 -5.03 10.80
N GLN A 105 11.23 -4.80 9.48
CA GLN A 105 10.71 -3.56 8.88
C GLN A 105 9.17 -3.55 8.83
N SER A 106 8.53 -4.70 9.00
CA SER A 106 7.08 -4.81 8.97
C SER A 106 6.44 -4.13 10.17
N ARG A 107 5.36 -3.40 9.93
CA ARG A 107 4.49 -2.84 10.96
C ARG A 107 3.05 -3.32 10.81
N VAL A 108 2.85 -4.45 10.12
CA VAL A 108 1.51 -4.99 9.80
C VAL A 108 0.61 -5.18 11.02
N LEU A 109 1.13 -5.72 12.12
CA LEU A 109 0.33 -5.95 13.34
C LEU A 109 -0.02 -4.64 14.05
N LEU A 110 0.93 -3.71 14.16
CA LEU A 110 0.70 -2.38 14.74
C LEU A 110 -0.29 -1.58 13.88
N GLN A 111 -0.17 -1.68 12.56
CA GLN A 111 -1.11 -1.08 11.62
C GLN A 111 -2.53 -1.64 11.80
N ALA A 112 -2.65 -2.96 11.96
CA ALA A 112 -3.94 -3.61 12.20
C ALA A 112 -4.54 -3.16 13.55
N GLU A 113 -3.74 -3.13 14.62
CA GLU A 113 -4.16 -2.65 15.95
C GLU A 113 -4.64 -1.20 15.90
N ASN A 114 -3.95 -0.33 15.16
CA ASN A 114 -4.31 1.08 15.02
C ASN A 114 -5.71 1.30 14.43
N ARG A 115 -6.31 0.32 13.73
CA ARG A 115 -7.71 0.40 13.30
C ARG A 115 -8.67 0.56 14.49
N LEU A 116 -8.44 -0.16 15.58
CA LEU A 116 -9.24 -0.06 16.80
C LEU A 116 -9.17 1.36 17.38
N HIS A 117 -7.96 1.91 17.51
CA HIS A 117 -7.76 3.22 18.11
C HIS A 117 -8.34 4.34 17.25
N VAL A 118 -8.14 4.29 15.93
CA VAL A 118 -8.71 5.25 14.99
C VAL A 118 -10.24 5.19 15.00
N GLN A 119 -10.83 3.99 15.01
CA GLN A 119 -12.29 3.83 15.06
C GLN A 119 -12.88 4.32 16.37
N LYS A 120 -12.24 4.06 17.52
CA LYS A 120 -12.66 4.61 18.83
C LYS A 120 -12.67 6.15 18.81
N ALA A 121 -11.60 6.75 18.29
CA ALA A 121 -11.48 8.20 18.20
C ALA A 121 -12.54 8.79 17.27
N LEU A 122 -12.78 8.16 16.11
CA LEU A 122 -13.79 8.58 15.15
C LEU A 122 -15.21 8.52 15.74
N LEU A 123 -15.56 7.43 16.44
CA LEU A 123 -16.85 7.29 17.10
C LEU A 123 -17.04 8.36 18.18
N ALA A 124 -16.03 8.57 19.04
CA ALA A 124 -16.08 9.63 20.05
C ALA A 124 -16.26 11.02 19.42
N PHE A 125 -15.53 11.31 18.34
CA PHE A 125 -15.63 12.57 17.60
C PHE A 125 -17.04 12.81 17.06
N LEU A 126 -17.63 11.82 16.38
CA LEU A 126 -18.96 11.92 15.79
C LEU A 126 -20.07 11.99 16.85
N SER A 127 -19.96 11.24 17.95
CA SER A 127 -20.98 11.23 19.01
C SER A 127 -20.99 12.50 19.88
N LEU A 128 -19.85 13.19 20.01
CA LEU A 128 -19.76 14.42 20.81
C LEU A 128 -20.22 15.68 20.07
N GLY A 129 -20.56 15.58 18.78
CA GLY A 129 -21.20 16.67 18.02
C GLY A 129 -20.40 17.96 17.88
N ARG A 130 -19.10 17.96 18.20
CA ARG A 130 -18.21 19.11 18.00
C ARG A 130 -17.70 19.13 16.56
N PHE A 131 -18.60 19.49 15.65
CA PHE A 131 -18.25 19.95 14.32
C PHE A 131 -17.59 21.33 14.49
N VAL A 132 -16.28 21.40 14.32
CA VAL A 132 -15.56 22.68 14.14
C VAL A 132 -15.86 23.20 12.75
#